data_AF-X0JNY2-F1
#
_entry.id   AF-X0JNY2-F1
#
_cell.length_a   1.000
_cell.length_b   1.000
_cell.length_c   1.000
_cell.angle_alpha   90.00
_cell.angle_beta   90.00
_cell.angle_gamma   90.00
#
_symmetry.space_group_name_H-M   'P 1'
#
loop_
_entity.id
_entity.type
_entity.pdbx_description
1 polymer ?
#
loop_
_entity_poly.entity_id
_entity_poly.type
_entity_poly.pdbx_seq_one_letter_code
_entity_poly.pdbx_strand_id
1 'polypeptide(L)'
;MERSFQLRDGIAAAQVPIFAVFFLFGIFFGIRKKDGWISVALFSSIRIAGASCLLAAFTTGSSSVWAAASVLESLGLVLLMFVLLGLLKRTLVPSHTTISRQLCQLTQGPHRNAHLQVLTDWHFRIPELICWAGVGVSVADYIGGRYREDLMAPSSLSRVSVGLFAALFAWTALLFLRLVRKWNLLSTTQRRCMIGVGAALPFMTARTIHSLIYTITAKETFSSVSGSGVIYLFMTMLPEVGVLASVVWAMMGLPSERRETRESVPRSSEDEVDLHNLIDSNATRRAP
;
A
#
# COMPACT_ATOMS: atom_id res chain seq x y z
N MET A 1 -1.46 3.75 -42.55
CA MET A 1 -0.10 3.78 -41.96
C MET A 1 -0.06 2.76 -40.84
N GLU A 2 0.36 1.53 -41.13
CA GLU A 2 0.63 0.51 -40.11
C GLU A 2 1.86 0.94 -39.31
N ARG A 3 1.66 1.32 -38.05
CA ARG A 3 2.77 1.59 -37.13
C ARG A 3 3.09 0.31 -36.37
N SER A 4 4.35 -0.11 -36.50
CA SER A 4 4.98 -1.21 -35.76
C SER A 4 4.54 -1.23 -34.30
N PHE A 5 4.08 -2.39 -33.82
CA PHE A 5 3.88 -2.69 -32.40
C PHE A 5 5.08 -2.16 -31.61
N GLN A 6 4.91 -1.03 -30.93
CA GLN A 6 5.97 -0.48 -30.10
C GLN A 6 6.05 -1.35 -28.85
N LEU A 7 7.27 -1.63 -28.38
CA LEU A 7 7.55 -2.41 -27.17
C LEU A 7 6.64 -2.00 -25.97
N ARG A 8 6.22 -0.73 -25.92
CA ARG A 8 5.33 -0.15 -24.91
C ARG A 8 3.91 -0.73 -24.90
N ASP A 9 3.33 -1.08 -26.05
CA ASP A 9 1.97 -1.63 -26.13
C ASP A 9 1.95 -3.06 -25.58
N GLY A 10 3.02 -3.82 -25.86
CA GLY A 10 3.26 -5.12 -25.23
C GLY A 10 3.48 -5.02 -23.73
N ILE A 11 4.12 -3.95 -23.25
CA ILE A 11 4.35 -3.72 -21.81
C ILE A 11 3.04 -3.38 -21.08
N ALA A 12 2.21 -2.50 -21.64
CA ALA A 12 0.90 -2.17 -21.07
C ALA A 12 -0.04 -3.39 -21.07
N ALA A 13 -0.01 -4.20 -22.13
CA ALA A 13 -0.75 -5.45 -22.19
C ALA A 13 -0.24 -6.49 -21.17
N ALA A 14 1.07 -6.57 -20.93
CA ALA A 14 1.67 -7.45 -19.91
C ALA A 14 1.39 -6.98 -18.48
N GLN A 15 1.15 -5.68 -18.28
CA GLN A 15 0.83 -5.09 -16.98
C GLN A 15 -0.45 -5.67 -16.37
N VAL A 16 -1.50 -5.75 -17.19
CA VAL A 16 -2.85 -6.15 -16.78
C VAL A 16 -2.86 -7.55 -16.15
N PRO A 17 -2.34 -8.63 -16.78
CA PRO A 17 -2.35 -9.95 -16.18
C PRO A 17 -1.50 -10.02 -14.92
N ILE A 18 -0.36 -9.32 -14.87
CA ILE A 18 0.51 -9.32 -13.67
C ILE A 18 -0.23 -8.72 -12.47
N PHE A 19 -0.81 -7.52 -12.62
CA PHE A 19 -1.58 -6.90 -11.53
C PHE A 19 -2.90 -7.61 -11.26
N ALA A 20 -3.50 -8.31 -12.23
CA ALA A 20 -4.65 -9.17 -11.99
C ALA A 20 -4.32 -10.32 -11.03
N VAL A 21 -3.15 -10.96 -11.18
CA VAL A 21 -2.69 -11.99 -10.23
C VAL A 21 -2.55 -11.43 -8.81
N PHE A 22 -1.96 -10.24 -8.67
CA PHE A 22 -1.87 -9.58 -7.37
C PHE A 22 -3.23 -9.16 -6.79
N PHE A 23 -4.18 -8.77 -7.64
CA PHE A 23 -5.55 -8.48 -7.24
C PHE A 23 -6.24 -9.73 -6.66
N LEU A 24 -6.04 -10.89 -7.30
CA LEU A 24 -6.53 -12.17 -6.78
C LEU A 24 -5.91 -12.52 -5.43
N PHE A 25 -4.61 -12.27 -5.23
CA PHE A 25 -3.98 -12.42 -3.91
C PHE A 25 -4.59 -11.47 -2.86
N GLY A 26 -4.89 -10.23 -3.25
CA GLY A 26 -5.61 -9.27 -2.40
C GLY A 26 -6.98 -9.79 -1.96
N ILE A 27 -7.78 -10.31 -2.90
CA ILE A 27 -9.10 -10.92 -2.61
C ILE A 27 -8.93 -12.15 -1.70
N PHE A 28 -7.97 -13.01 -2.00
CA PHE A 28 -7.69 -14.20 -1.20
C PHE A 28 -7.32 -13.87 0.24
N PHE A 29 -6.52 -12.81 0.46
CA PHE A 29 -6.22 -12.30 1.80
C PHE A 29 -7.44 -11.68 2.47
N GLY A 30 -8.34 -11.05 1.72
CA GLY A 30 -9.64 -10.59 2.21
C GLY A 30 -10.52 -11.73 2.71
N ILE A 31 -10.62 -12.82 1.94
CA ILE A 31 -11.38 -14.03 2.33
C ILE A 31 -10.79 -14.66 3.61
N ARG A 32 -9.45 -14.64 3.74
CA ARG A 32 -8.75 -15.12 4.95
C ARG A 32 -8.76 -14.14 6.12
N LYS A 33 -9.49 -13.02 6.01
CA LYS A 33 -9.57 -11.93 7.01
C LYS A 33 -8.18 -11.54 7.51
N LYS A 34 -7.24 -11.33 6.59
CA LYS A 34 -5.90 -10.84 6.94
C LYS A 34 -5.90 -9.31 6.91
N ASP A 35 -5.50 -8.68 8.00
CA ASP A 35 -5.34 -7.23 8.08
C ASP A 35 -4.46 -6.69 6.94
N GLY A 36 -4.92 -5.61 6.27
CA GLY A 36 -4.22 -4.92 5.18
C GLY A 36 -4.48 -5.47 3.77
N TRP A 37 -5.45 -6.37 3.60
CA TRP A 37 -5.88 -6.84 2.28
C TRP A 37 -6.42 -5.72 1.37
N ILE A 38 -7.11 -4.73 1.96
CA ILE A 38 -7.76 -3.63 1.23
C ILE A 38 -6.74 -2.79 0.46
N SER A 39 -5.58 -2.47 1.06
CA SER A 39 -4.58 -1.61 0.42
C SER A 39 -3.93 -2.31 -0.78
N VAL A 40 -3.66 -3.61 -0.69
CA VAL A 40 -3.14 -4.42 -1.79
C VAL A 40 -4.16 -4.54 -2.93
N ALA A 41 -5.43 -4.81 -2.60
CA ALA A 41 -6.49 -4.91 -3.58
C ALA A 41 -6.74 -3.57 -4.30
N LEU A 42 -6.79 -2.47 -3.54
CA LEU A 42 -7.03 -1.12 -4.06
C LEU A 42 -5.87 -0.64 -4.95
N PHE A 43 -4.62 -0.87 -4.55
CA PHE A 43 -3.46 -0.56 -5.39
C PHE A 43 -3.54 -1.30 -6.73
N SER A 44 -3.86 -2.59 -6.71
CA SER A 44 -3.95 -3.40 -7.91
C SER A 44 -5.08 -2.95 -8.84
N SER A 45 -6.25 -2.59 -8.30
CA SER A 45 -7.36 -2.12 -9.11
C SER A 45 -7.05 -0.80 -9.82
N ILE A 46 -6.40 0.15 -9.13
CA ILE A 46 -5.97 1.41 -9.75
C ILE A 46 -4.95 1.14 -10.87
N ARG A 47 -4.05 0.17 -10.69
CA ARG A 47 -3.07 -0.18 -11.73
C ARG A 47 -3.68 -0.84 -12.95
N ILE A 48 -4.66 -1.72 -12.76
CA ILE A 48 -5.41 -2.31 -13.87
C ILE A 48 -6.17 -1.23 -14.64
N ALA A 49 -6.83 -0.32 -13.93
CA ALA A 49 -7.53 0.82 -14.54
C ALA A 49 -6.56 1.76 -15.28
N GLY A 50 -5.39 2.05 -14.70
CA GLY A 50 -4.37 2.91 -15.31
C GLY A 50 -3.80 2.32 -16.60
N ALA A 51 -3.46 1.02 -16.59
CA ALA A 51 -3.02 0.30 -17.78
C ALA A 51 -4.11 0.25 -18.86
N SER A 52 -5.38 0.08 -18.47
CA SER A 52 -6.52 0.08 -19.39
C SER A 52 -6.72 1.46 -20.03
N CYS A 53 -6.64 2.55 -19.25
CA CYS A 53 -6.70 3.91 -19.74
C CYS A 53 -5.52 4.23 -20.68
N LEU A 54 -4.31 3.79 -20.33
CA LEU A 54 -3.13 3.99 -21.18
C LEU A 54 -3.30 3.30 -22.53
N LEU A 55 -3.80 2.07 -22.55
CA LEU A 55 -4.10 1.34 -23.78
C LEU A 55 -5.18 2.04 -24.61
N ALA A 56 -6.26 2.50 -23.97
CA ALA A 56 -7.34 3.24 -24.63
C ALA A 56 -6.84 4.58 -25.21
N ALA A 57 -5.97 5.29 -24.49
CA ALA A 57 -5.40 6.58 -24.91
C ALA A 57 -4.66 6.49 -26.25
N PHE A 58 -4.04 5.35 -26.54
CA PHE A 58 -3.39 5.09 -27.83
C PHE A 58 -4.39 4.89 -28.96
N THR A 59 -5.49 4.21 -28.70
CA THR A 59 -6.50 3.90 -29.74
C THR A 59 -7.31 5.13 -30.14
N THR A 60 -7.68 5.99 -29.19
CA THR A 60 -8.57 7.13 -29.45
C THR A 60 -7.81 8.43 -29.68
N GLY A 61 -6.53 8.53 -29.26
CA GLY A 61 -5.74 9.76 -29.34
C GLY A 61 -6.30 10.92 -28.51
N SER A 62 -7.30 10.67 -27.66
CA SER A 62 -7.99 11.72 -26.92
C SER A 62 -7.17 12.20 -25.73
N SER A 63 -6.94 13.52 -25.66
CA SER A 63 -6.16 14.19 -24.61
C SER A 63 -6.67 13.92 -23.19
N SER A 64 -7.98 13.73 -23.03
CA SER A 64 -8.63 13.44 -21.75
C SER A 64 -8.25 12.07 -21.16
N VAL A 65 -8.07 11.07 -22.02
CA VAL A 65 -7.72 9.71 -21.60
C VAL A 65 -6.23 9.63 -21.24
N TRP A 66 -5.39 10.37 -21.97
CA TRP A 66 -3.98 10.58 -21.59
C TRP A 66 -3.85 11.25 -20.22
N ALA A 67 -4.60 12.32 -19.99
CA ALA A 67 -4.61 12.99 -18.68
C ALA A 67 -5.09 12.05 -17.56
N ALA A 68 -6.14 11.25 -17.81
CA ALA A 68 -6.63 10.26 -16.84
C ALA A 68 -5.57 9.19 -16.52
N ALA A 69 -4.85 8.68 -17.52
CA ALA A 69 -3.79 7.69 -17.32
C ALA A 69 -2.66 8.22 -16.42
N SER A 70 -2.21 9.46 -16.64
CA SER A 70 -1.19 10.12 -15.81
C SER A 70 -1.61 10.27 -14.34
N VAL A 71 -2.89 10.55 -14.12
CA VAL A 71 -3.46 10.70 -12.77
C VAL A 71 -3.51 9.34 -12.06
N LEU A 72 -3.95 8.29 -12.75
CA LEU A 72 -3.98 6.93 -12.18
C LEU A 72 -2.57 6.40 -11.88
N GLU A 73 -1.56 6.77 -12.67
CA GLU A 73 -0.16 6.46 -12.37
C GLU A 73 0.30 7.14 -11.06
N SER A 74 -0.03 8.42 -10.89
CA SER A 74 0.31 9.20 -9.68
C SER A 74 -0.40 8.64 -8.44
N LEU A 75 -1.69 8.31 -8.56
CA LEU A 75 -2.46 7.65 -7.49
C LEU A 75 -1.86 6.28 -7.12
N GLY A 76 -1.41 5.52 -8.11
CA GLY A 76 -0.72 4.26 -7.89
C GLY A 76 0.51 4.43 -6.99
N LEU A 77 1.35 5.44 -7.22
CA LEU A 77 2.53 5.71 -6.38
C LEU A 77 2.17 6.03 -4.93
N VAL A 78 1.14 6.86 -4.72
CA VAL A 78 0.66 7.22 -3.38
C VAL A 78 0.13 5.99 -2.65
N LEU A 79 -0.66 5.16 -3.32
CA LEU A 79 -1.17 3.92 -2.74
C LEU A 79 -0.05 2.92 -2.41
N LEU A 80 0.98 2.81 -3.26
CA LEU A 80 2.14 1.96 -2.99
C LEU A 80 2.87 2.42 -1.72
N MET A 81 2.99 3.74 -1.54
CA MET A 81 3.57 4.32 -0.34
C MET A 81 2.71 4.03 0.90
N PHE A 82 1.38 4.13 0.76
CA PHE A 82 0.44 3.77 1.82
C PHE A 82 0.55 2.30 2.23
N VAL A 83 0.72 1.40 1.25
CA VAL A 83 0.96 -0.04 1.51
C VAL A 83 2.24 -0.25 2.33
N LEU A 84 3.34 0.42 1.96
CA LEU A 84 4.61 0.33 2.69
C LEU A 84 4.54 0.90 4.10
N LEU A 85 3.91 2.07 4.25
CA LEU A 85 3.65 2.68 5.56
C LEU A 85 2.75 1.79 6.42
N GLY A 86 1.75 1.14 5.83
CA GLY A 86 0.88 0.18 6.50
C GLY A 86 1.64 -1.03 7.05
N LEU A 87 2.55 -1.60 6.26
CA LEU A 87 3.44 -2.67 6.73
C LEU A 87 4.38 -2.20 7.83
N LEU A 88 4.96 -1.00 7.69
CA LEU A 88 5.83 -0.42 8.70
C LEU A 88 5.06 -0.15 10.01
N LYS A 89 3.83 0.39 9.93
CA LYS A 89 2.96 0.60 11.10
C LYS A 89 2.69 -0.70 11.85
N ARG A 90 2.47 -1.80 11.13
CA ARG A 90 2.28 -3.13 11.71
C ARG A 90 3.54 -3.66 12.42
N THR A 91 4.73 -3.26 11.99
CA THR A 91 5.97 -3.62 12.71
C THR A 91 6.12 -2.86 14.02
N LEU A 92 5.70 -1.58 14.06
CA LEU A 92 5.80 -0.74 15.26
C LEU A 92 4.70 -1.03 16.29
N VAL A 93 3.49 -1.32 15.84
CA VAL A 93 2.36 -1.62 16.73
C VAL A 93 2.17 -3.15 16.75
N PRO A 94 2.69 -3.86 17.78
CA PRO A 94 2.44 -5.28 17.91
C PRO A 94 0.91 -5.52 18.01
N SER A 95 0.38 -6.31 17.08
CA SER A 95 -1.02 -6.78 17.03
C SER A 95 -1.33 -7.68 18.22
N HIS A 96 -1.41 -7.12 19.43
CA HIS A 96 -2.29 -7.69 20.44
C HIS A 96 -3.50 -6.76 20.52
N THR A 97 -4.64 -7.25 20.03
CA THR A 97 -5.99 -6.65 20.06
C THR A 97 -6.37 -5.70 18.90
N THR A 98 -6.87 -6.30 17.81
CA THR A 98 -7.69 -5.60 16.79
C THR A 98 -9.18 -5.52 17.21
N ILE A 99 -9.61 -6.29 18.22
CA ILE A 99 -10.98 -6.22 18.79
C ILE A 99 -11.22 -4.93 19.60
N SER A 100 -10.17 -4.27 20.07
CA SER A 100 -10.29 -3.06 20.90
C SER A 100 -10.46 -1.78 20.10
N ARG A 101 -10.41 -1.72 18.76
CA ARG A 101 -10.63 -0.42 18.06
C ARG A 101 -12.09 0.01 17.99
N GLN A 102 -13.04 -0.92 17.88
CA GLN A 102 -14.46 -0.59 17.98
C GLN A 102 -14.96 -0.56 19.44
N LEU A 103 -14.36 -1.35 20.35
CA LEU A 103 -14.72 -1.34 21.78
C LEU A 103 -13.99 -0.27 22.62
N CYS A 104 -12.76 0.16 22.28
CA CYS A 104 -12.08 1.29 22.96
C CYS A 104 -12.68 2.65 22.62
N GLN A 105 -13.43 2.81 21.53
CA GLN A 105 -14.20 4.04 21.36
C GLN A 105 -15.24 4.21 22.49
N LEU A 106 -15.60 3.12 23.19
CA LEU A 106 -16.51 3.14 24.34
C LEU A 106 -15.82 3.02 25.70
N THR A 107 -14.52 2.71 25.77
CA THR A 107 -13.79 2.54 27.05
C THR A 107 -12.54 3.42 27.10
N GLN A 108 -12.74 4.65 27.58
CA GLN A 108 -11.68 5.50 28.12
C GLN A 108 -10.98 4.78 29.29
N GLY A 109 -9.66 4.65 29.19
CA GLY A 109 -8.78 4.23 30.28
C GLY A 109 -7.37 4.79 30.05
N PRO A 110 -6.94 5.84 30.78
CA PRO A 110 -5.70 6.53 30.55
C PRO A 110 -4.61 5.97 31.47
N HIS A 111 -3.85 4.95 31.07
CA HIS A 111 -2.51 4.68 31.63
C HIS A 111 -1.91 3.40 31.04
N ARG A 112 -0.93 3.53 30.14
CA ARG A 112 0.33 2.75 30.18
C ARG A 112 1.27 3.09 28.99
N ASN A 113 2.40 3.70 29.36
CA ASN A 113 3.69 3.77 28.64
C ASN A 113 3.82 4.80 27.50
N ALA A 114 3.77 6.08 27.89
CA ALA A 114 3.93 7.25 27.03
C ALA A 114 5.24 7.30 26.20
N HIS A 115 6.34 6.67 26.62
CA HIS A 115 7.65 6.95 25.99
C HIS A 115 7.91 6.21 24.65
N LEU A 116 7.21 5.11 24.35
CA LEU A 116 7.18 4.53 22.98
C LEU A 116 5.97 5.00 22.16
N GLN A 117 4.96 5.55 22.83
CA GLN A 117 3.71 5.99 22.23
C GLN A 117 3.85 7.37 21.56
N VAL A 118 4.69 8.25 22.12
CA VAL A 118 4.89 9.63 21.60
C VAL A 118 5.61 9.65 20.24
N LEU A 119 6.36 8.61 19.87
CA LEU A 119 6.97 8.51 18.54
C LEU A 119 5.98 8.08 17.45
N THR A 120 4.74 7.69 17.77
CA THR A 120 3.91 6.87 16.86
C THR A 120 2.64 7.55 16.34
N ASP A 121 2.06 8.55 17.02
CA ASP A 121 0.85 9.20 16.44
C ASP A 121 1.18 10.26 15.39
N TRP A 122 2.17 11.11 15.67
CA TRP A 122 2.53 12.21 14.77
C TRP A 122 3.34 11.76 13.55
N HIS A 123 4.25 10.79 13.72
CA HIS A 123 5.13 10.32 12.63
C HIS A 123 4.38 9.53 11.55
N PHE A 124 3.18 9.01 11.84
CA PHE A 124 2.31 8.33 10.87
C PHE A 124 1.22 9.24 10.30
N ARG A 125 0.72 10.20 11.08
CA ARG A 125 -0.26 11.19 10.58
C ARG A 125 0.33 12.09 9.49
N ILE A 126 1.60 12.50 9.62
CA ILE A 126 2.23 13.36 8.60
C ILE A 126 2.26 12.64 7.23
N PRO A 127 2.81 11.41 7.09
CA PRO A 127 2.80 10.71 5.82
C PRO A 127 1.41 10.47 5.23
N GLU A 128 0.44 10.16 6.08
CA GLU A 128 -0.94 9.93 5.67
C GLU A 128 -1.60 11.21 5.14
N LEU A 129 -1.44 12.34 5.84
CA LEU A 129 -1.96 13.64 5.42
C LEU A 129 -1.31 14.12 4.11
N ILE A 130 -0.01 13.86 3.97
CA ILE A 130 0.71 14.13 2.71
C ILE A 130 0.22 13.23 1.57
N CYS A 131 -0.10 11.95 1.84
CA CYS A 131 -0.71 11.08 0.83
C CYS A 131 -2.07 11.63 0.37
N TRP A 132 -2.91 12.08 1.30
CA TRP A 132 -4.17 12.77 0.99
C TRP A 132 -3.95 14.05 0.17
N ALA A 133 -2.93 14.84 0.52
CA ALA A 133 -2.54 16.00 -0.27
C ALA A 133 -2.10 15.60 -1.70
N GLY A 134 -1.32 14.52 -1.84
CA GLY A 134 -0.91 13.98 -3.14
C GLY A 134 -2.08 13.52 -4.02
N VAL A 135 -3.11 12.91 -3.42
CA VAL A 135 -4.38 12.59 -4.12
C VAL A 135 -5.05 13.88 -4.59
N GLY A 136 -5.15 14.90 -3.74
CA GLY A 136 -5.73 16.20 -4.09
C GLY A 136 -4.98 16.89 -5.23
N VAL A 137 -3.65 16.89 -5.18
CA VAL A 137 -2.77 17.42 -6.25
C VAL A 137 -3.00 16.66 -7.56
N SER A 138 -3.18 15.33 -7.52
CA SER A 138 -3.45 14.52 -8.71
C SER A 138 -4.80 14.87 -9.35
N VAL A 139 -5.83 15.11 -8.55
CA VAL A 139 -7.16 15.53 -9.04
C VAL A 139 -7.12 16.96 -9.59
N ALA A 140 -6.38 17.86 -8.93
CA ALA A 140 -6.21 19.24 -9.38
C ALA A 140 -5.47 19.31 -10.72
N ASP A 141 -4.46 18.46 -10.94
CA ASP A 141 -3.74 18.37 -12.22
C ASP A 141 -4.67 17.90 -13.36
N TYR A 142 -5.55 16.92 -13.09
CA TYR A 142 -6.56 16.47 -14.07
C TYR A 142 -7.51 17.59 -14.52
N ILE A 143 -8.04 18.37 -13.57
CA ILE A 143 -8.97 19.46 -13.85
C ILE A 143 -8.24 20.59 -14.59
N GLY A 144 -7.04 20.96 -14.14
CA GLY A 144 -6.22 21.99 -14.78
C GLY A 144 -5.78 21.61 -16.20
N GLY A 145 -5.49 20.33 -16.45
CA GLY A 145 -5.10 19.81 -17.76
C GLY A 145 -6.19 19.89 -18.83
N ARG A 146 -7.47 19.99 -18.45
CA ARG A 146 -8.59 20.19 -19.39
C ARG A 146 -8.57 21.56 -20.08
N TYR A 147 -7.87 22.53 -19.53
CA TYR A 147 -7.85 23.92 -19.99
C TYR A 147 -6.53 24.33 -20.65
N ARG A 148 -5.57 23.42 -20.81
CA ARG A 148 -4.25 23.71 -21.39
C ARG A 148 -4.17 23.18 -22.82
N GLU A 149 -3.77 24.05 -23.76
CA GLU A 149 -3.56 23.69 -25.17
C GLU A 149 -2.25 22.88 -25.38
N ASP A 150 -1.26 23.07 -24.50
CA ASP A 150 -0.01 22.28 -24.46
C ASP A 150 -0.07 21.18 -23.38
N LEU A 151 -0.60 20.01 -23.75
CA LEU A 151 -0.72 18.83 -22.88
C LEU A 151 0.62 18.14 -22.51
N MET A 152 1.73 18.53 -23.16
CA MET A 152 3.04 17.87 -23.01
C MET A 152 4.02 18.62 -22.09
N ALA A 153 3.71 19.86 -21.69
CA ALA A 153 4.58 20.64 -20.82
C ALA A 153 4.36 20.26 -19.35
N PRO A 154 5.41 19.88 -18.58
CA PRO A 154 5.27 19.49 -17.18
C PRO A 154 4.69 20.66 -16.36
N SER A 155 3.48 20.45 -15.84
CA SER A 155 2.83 21.40 -14.94
C SER A 155 3.72 21.63 -13.71
N SER A 156 3.74 22.85 -13.19
CA SER A 156 4.40 23.15 -11.90
C SER A 156 3.89 22.23 -10.78
N LEU A 157 2.65 21.76 -10.90
CA LEU A 157 1.99 20.82 -10.00
C LEU A 157 2.69 19.44 -9.94
N SER A 158 3.11 18.90 -11.08
CA SER A 158 3.81 17.61 -11.15
C SER A 158 5.19 17.64 -10.46
N ARG A 159 5.89 18.77 -10.49
CA ARG A 159 7.17 18.94 -9.78
C ARG A 159 6.98 18.91 -8.26
N VAL A 160 5.89 19.49 -7.77
CA VAL A 160 5.54 19.47 -6.34
C VAL A 160 5.23 18.06 -5.87
N SER A 161 4.47 17.27 -6.63
CA SER A 161 4.12 15.89 -6.23
C SER A 161 5.34 14.99 -6.14
N VAL A 162 6.30 15.12 -7.06
CA VAL A 162 7.55 14.34 -7.01
C VAL A 162 8.41 14.72 -5.81
N GLY A 163 8.56 16.01 -5.52
CA GLY A 163 9.28 16.46 -4.33
C GLY A 163 8.64 15.97 -3.03
N LEU A 164 7.31 16.02 -2.96
CA LEU A 164 6.53 15.54 -1.84
C LEU A 164 6.65 14.02 -1.64
N PHE A 165 6.61 13.25 -2.72
CA PHE A 165 6.83 11.81 -2.71
C PHE A 165 8.25 11.44 -2.27
N ALA A 166 9.27 12.17 -2.74
CA ALA A 166 10.65 11.96 -2.33
C ALA A 166 10.85 12.22 -0.82
N ALA A 167 10.23 13.29 -0.29
CA ALA A 167 10.26 13.60 1.14
C ALA A 167 9.60 12.50 1.98
N LEU A 168 8.45 11.99 1.53
CA LEU A 168 7.77 10.85 2.17
C LEU A 168 8.61 9.58 2.18
N PHE A 169 9.25 9.29 1.06
CA PHE A 169 10.11 8.13 0.93
C PHE A 169 11.32 8.24 1.88
N ALA A 170 11.98 9.40 1.91
CA ALA A 170 13.09 9.66 2.84
C ALA A 170 12.65 9.50 4.30
N TRP A 171 11.47 10.01 4.66
CA TRP A 171 10.92 9.84 6.01
C TRP A 171 10.68 8.36 6.36
N THR A 172 10.13 7.60 5.43
CA THR A 172 9.87 6.16 5.63
C THR A 172 11.15 5.35 5.72
N ALA A 173 12.15 5.68 4.91
CA ALA A 173 13.49 5.10 5.00
C ALA A 173 14.14 5.42 6.36
N LEU A 174 14.01 6.66 6.86
CA LEU A 174 14.52 7.05 8.17
C LEU A 174 13.86 6.25 9.30
N LEU A 175 12.53 6.09 9.25
CA LEU A 175 11.79 5.27 10.22
C LEU A 175 12.26 3.81 10.19
N PHE A 176 12.41 3.24 8.99
CA PHE A 176 12.94 1.89 8.82
C PHE A 176 14.35 1.74 9.41
N LEU A 177 15.27 2.66 9.13
CA LEU A 177 16.63 2.63 9.67
C LEU A 177 16.65 2.69 11.20
N ARG A 178 15.80 3.53 11.80
CA ARG A 178 15.64 3.58 13.27
C ARG A 178 15.14 2.27 13.85
N LEU A 179 14.26 1.56 13.13
CA LEU A 179 13.73 0.27 13.54
C LEU A 179 14.74 -0.87 13.40
N VAL A 180 15.51 -0.88 12.31
CA VAL A 180 16.58 -1.86 12.09
C VAL A 180 17.61 -1.78 13.21
N ARG A 181 17.90 -0.58 13.74
CA ARG A 181 18.81 -0.43 14.89
C ARG A 181 18.31 -1.11 16.16
N LYS A 182 17.00 -1.39 16.26
CA LYS A 182 16.37 -2.10 17.38
C LYS A 182 15.95 -3.54 17.05
N TRP A 183 16.57 -4.16 16.04
CA TRP A 183 16.21 -5.50 15.52
C TRP A 183 16.05 -6.57 16.60
N ASN A 184 16.91 -6.55 17.61
CA ASN A 184 16.93 -7.57 18.66
C ASN A 184 15.69 -7.55 19.57
N LEU A 185 15.01 -6.40 19.67
CA LEU A 185 13.79 -6.25 20.49
C LEU A 185 12.51 -6.73 19.79
N LEU A 186 12.59 -7.06 18.50
CA LEU A 186 11.42 -7.40 17.70
C LEU A 186 11.14 -8.90 17.71
N SER A 187 9.85 -9.25 17.79
CA SER A 187 9.36 -10.63 17.65
C SER A 187 9.62 -11.19 16.25
N THR A 188 9.61 -12.52 16.11
CA THR A 188 9.83 -13.22 14.83
C THR A 188 8.85 -12.75 13.74
N THR A 189 7.60 -12.47 14.11
CA THR A 189 6.57 -11.97 13.19
C THR A 189 6.87 -10.55 12.73
N GLN A 190 7.28 -9.65 13.62
CA GLN A 190 7.66 -8.27 13.27
C GLN A 190 8.90 -8.24 12.38
N ARG A 191 9.89 -9.10 12.67
CA ARG A 191 11.10 -9.22 11.85
C ARG A 191 10.76 -9.58 10.40
N ARG A 192 9.81 -10.49 10.17
CA ARG A 192 9.35 -10.84 8.80
C ARG A 192 8.78 -9.65 8.04
N CYS A 193 7.91 -8.86 8.67
CA CYS A 193 7.38 -7.64 8.06
C CYS A 193 8.50 -6.62 7.78
N MET A 194 9.49 -6.49 8.67
CA MET A 194 10.65 -5.63 8.41
C MET A 194 11.52 -6.14 7.26
N ILE A 195 11.70 -7.45 7.10
CA ILE A 195 12.39 -8.01 5.92
C ILE A 195 11.61 -7.63 4.65
N GLY A 196 10.28 -7.72 4.67
CA GLY A 196 9.44 -7.30 3.54
C GLY A 196 9.59 -5.83 3.17
N VAL A 197 9.59 -4.94 4.16
CA VAL A 197 9.83 -3.49 3.96
C VAL A 197 11.25 -3.24 3.48
N GLY A 198 12.25 -3.89 4.09
CA GLY A 198 13.66 -3.78 3.71
C GLY A 198 13.91 -4.25 2.28
N ALA A 199 13.22 -5.31 1.83
CA ALA A 199 13.27 -5.80 0.46
C ALA A 199 12.56 -4.85 -0.52
N ALA A 200 11.52 -4.11 -0.10
CA ALA A 200 10.83 -3.13 -0.93
C ALA A 200 11.60 -1.82 -1.10
N LEU A 201 12.37 -1.39 -0.09
CA LEU A 201 13.11 -0.13 -0.12
C LEU A 201 14.00 0.05 -1.36
N PRO A 202 14.86 -0.90 -1.78
CA PRO A 202 15.69 -0.70 -2.97
C PRO A 202 14.88 -0.49 -4.25
N PHE A 203 13.74 -1.18 -4.39
CA PHE A 203 12.83 -0.97 -5.52
C PHE A 203 12.22 0.43 -5.49
N MET A 204 11.74 0.89 -4.33
CA MET A 204 11.22 2.25 -4.18
C MET A 204 12.28 3.33 -4.41
N THR A 205 13.53 3.08 -4.01
CA THR A 205 14.66 3.97 -4.31
C THR A 205 14.86 4.11 -5.82
N ALA A 206 14.87 3.01 -6.57
CA ALA A 206 14.99 3.06 -8.02
C ALA A 206 13.84 3.88 -8.66
N ARG A 207 12.60 3.67 -8.18
CA ARG A 207 11.42 4.40 -8.65
C ARG A 207 11.49 5.91 -8.34
N THR A 208 11.92 6.28 -7.14
CA THR A 208 12.01 7.70 -6.70
C THR A 208 13.12 8.45 -7.42
N ILE A 209 14.29 7.83 -7.61
CA ILE A 209 15.43 8.44 -8.31
C ILE A 209 15.06 8.77 -9.76
N HIS A 210 14.42 7.85 -10.48
CA HIS A 210 14.00 8.12 -11.86
C HIS A 210 13.01 9.29 -11.94
N SER A 211 12.03 9.32 -11.03
CA SER A 211 11.06 10.42 -10.94
C SER A 211 11.76 11.76 -10.70
N LEU A 212 12.77 11.79 -9.83
CA LEU A 212 13.55 12.99 -9.53
C LEU A 212 14.41 13.44 -10.72
N ILE A 213 15.08 12.51 -11.40
CA ILE A 213 15.89 12.81 -12.60
C ILE A 213 15.02 13.45 -13.69
N TYR A 214 13.82 12.93 -13.92
CA TYR A 214 12.87 13.49 -14.87
C TYR A 214 12.53 14.95 -14.52
N THR A 215 12.24 15.23 -13.25
CA THR A 215 11.86 16.58 -12.81
C THR A 215 12.97 17.62 -12.85
N ILE A 216 14.23 17.22 -12.61
CA ILE A 216 15.38 18.12 -12.59
C ILE A 216 15.92 18.38 -14.00
N THR A 217 15.91 17.36 -14.86
CA THR A 217 16.63 17.41 -16.13
C THR A 217 15.84 18.11 -17.24
N ALA A 218 14.50 18.15 -17.16
CA ALA A 218 13.60 18.81 -18.13
C ALA A 218 13.93 18.52 -19.62
N LYS A 219 14.61 17.41 -19.90
CA LYS A 219 15.10 17.01 -21.23
C LYS A 219 14.20 15.89 -21.73
N GLU A 220 13.66 16.04 -22.94
CA GLU A 220 12.57 15.21 -23.47
C GLU A 220 12.90 13.72 -23.62
N THR A 221 14.17 13.32 -23.55
CA THR A 221 14.62 11.93 -23.58
C THR A 221 14.31 11.11 -22.32
N PHE A 222 13.94 11.76 -21.21
CA PHE A 222 13.51 11.10 -19.97
C PHE A 222 12.00 11.27 -19.69
N SER A 223 11.25 11.78 -20.66
CA SER A 223 9.81 11.98 -20.53
C SER A 223 9.05 10.67 -20.38
N SER A 224 8.16 10.60 -19.38
CA SER A 224 7.19 9.51 -19.21
C SER A 224 6.30 9.31 -20.46
N VAL A 225 6.28 10.30 -21.37
CA VAL A 225 5.50 10.30 -22.60
C VAL A 225 6.34 10.01 -23.87
N SER A 226 7.67 10.25 -23.86
CA SER A 226 8.58 10.08 -25.02
C SER A 226 9.87 9.25 -24.78
N GLY A 227 10.07 8.68 -23.59
CA GLY A 227 11.21 7.82 -23.27
C GLY A 227 11.07 6.40 -23.84
N SER A 228 12.19 5.70 -24.03
CA SER A 228 12.18 4.31 -24.53
C SER A 228 11.34 3.41 -23.60
N GLY A 229 10.45 2.60 -24.18
CA GLY A 229 9.56 1.72 -23.40
C GLY A 229 10.30 0.80 -22.42
N VAL A 230 11.59 0.53 -22.69
CA VAL A 230 12.50 -0.20 -21.82
C VAL A 230 12.70 0.51 -20.47
N ILE A 231 12.87 1.84 -20.47
CA ILE A 231 13.06 2.61 -19.24
C ILE A 231 11.79 2.57 -18.40
N TYR A 232 10.61 2.71 -19.00
CA TYR A 232 9.33 2.58 -18.29
C TYR A 232 9.16 1.19 -17.66
N LEU A 233 9.47 0.12 -18.41
CA LEU A 233 9.38 -1.25 -17.89
C LEU A 233 10.31 -1.48 -16.69
N PHE A 234 11.58 -1.13 -16.82
CA PHE A 234 12.58 -1.43 -15.80
C PHE A 234 12.57 -0.46 -14.61
N MET A 235 12.16 0.80 -14.81
CA MET A 235 12.22 1.84 -13.76
C MET A 235 10.87 2.11 -13.09
N THR A 236 9.76 1.83 -13.77
CA THR A 236 8.41 2.04 -13.22
C THR A 236 7.75 0.72 -12.85
N MET A 237 7.66 -0.20 -13.79
CA MET A 237 6.87 -1.42 -13.63
C MET A 237 7.55 -2.47 -12.75
N LEU A 238 8.83 -2.75 -13.03
CA LEU A 238 9.60 -3.74 -12.28
C LEU A 238 9.66 -3.41 -10.78
N PRO A 239 9.91 -2.15 -10.35
CA PRO A 239 9.88 -1.80 -8.94
C PRO A 239 8.49 -1.95 -8.29
N GLU A 240 7.43 -1.59 -8.99
CA GLU A 240 6.06 -1.70 -8.46
C GLU A 240 5.67 -3.17 -8.21
N VAL A 241 6.02 -4.05 -9.14
CA VAL A 241 5.85 -5.50 -8.99
C VAL A 241 6.74 -6.04 -7.87
N GLY A 242 8.00 -5.61 -7.79
CA GLY A 242 8.94 -6.03 -6.74
C GLY A 242 8.48 -5.67 -5.34
N VAL A 243 7.99 -4.43 -5.16
CA VAL A 243 7.41 -3.97 -3.89
C VAL A 243 6.15 -4.76 -3.55
N LEU A 244 5.25 -4.96 -4.52
CA LEU A 244 4.01 -5.69 -4.27
C LEU A 244 4.28 -7.17 -3.93
N ALA A 245 5.26 -7.79 -4.59
CA ALA A 245 5.71 -9.14 -4.30
C ALA A 245 6.29 -9.25 -2.88
N SER A 246 7.14 -8.30 -2.45
CA SER A 246 7.69 -8.32 -1.08
C SER A 246 6.61 -8.10 -0.01
N VAL A 247 5.61 -7.27 -0.31
CA VAL A 247 4.44 -7.05 0.55
C VAL A 247 3.60 -8.32 0.66
N VAL A 248 3.27 -8.95 -0.47
CA VAL A 248 2.49 -10.19 -0.49
C VAL A 248 3.22 -11.30 0.26
N TRP A 249 4.53 -11.43 0.06
CA TRP A 249 5.38 -12.36 0.82
C TRP A 249 5.31 -12.11 2.32
N ALA A 250 5.46 -10.85 2.76
CA ALA A 250 5.34 -10.49 4.18
C ALA A 250 3.95 -10.83 4.74
N MET A 251 2.88 -10.60 3.97
CA MET A 251 1.50 -10.89 4.37
C MET A 251 1.17 -12.38 4.41
N MET A 252 1.78 -13.20 3.54
CA MET A 252 1.61 -14.65 3.59
C MET A 252 2.13 -15.23 4.91
N GLY A 253 3.26 -14.73 5.39
CA GLY A 253 3.91 -15.17 6.63
C GLY A 253 3.21 -14.78 7.93
N LEU A 254 2.14 -13.98 7.85
CA LEU A 254 1.35 -13.52 9.01
C LEU A 254 0.23 -14.51 9.35
N PRO A 255 0.03 -14.84 10.64
CA PRO A 255 -1.09 -15.66 11.08
C PRO A 255 -2.42 -14.97 10.72
N SER A 256 -3.42 -15.78 10.34
CA SER A 256 -4.78 -15.28 10.13
C SER A 256 -5.40 -14.97 11.49
N GLU A 257 -6.12 -13.86 11.58
CA GLU A 257 -6.87 -13.43 12.77
C GLU A 257 -7.83 -14.53 13.27
N ARG A 258 -8.33 -15.39 12.37
CA ARG A 258 -9.17 -16.55 12.71
C ARG A 258 -8.46 -17.56 13.63
N ARG A 259 -7.13 -17.66 13.57
CA ARG A 259 -6.35 -18.55 14.43
C ARG A 259 -6.18 -17.97 15.83
N GLU A 260 -6.01 -16.65 15.93
CA GLU A 260 -5.92 -15.95 17.21
C GLU A 260 -7.26 -15.98 17.96
N THR A 261 -8.41 -15.74 17.30
CA THR A 261 -9.72 -15.83 17.99
C THR A 261 -9.98 -17.21 18.58
N ARG A 262 -9.51 -18.28 17.92
CA ARG A 262 -9.68 -19.66 18.41
C ARG A 262 -8.73 -20.01 19.56
N GLU A 263 -7.60 -19.32 19.66
CA GLU A 263 -6.56 -19.55 20.68
C GLU A 263 -6.71 -18.58 21.86
N SER A 264 -7.36 -17.43 21.65
CA SER A 264 -7.69 -16.42 22.66
C SER A 264 -9.05 -16.64 23.34
N VAL A 265 -9.87 -17.58 22.88
CA VAL A 265 -10.92 -18.17 23.72
C VAL A 265 -10.18 -19.09 24.68
N PRO A 266 -9.98 -18.70 25.96
CA PRO A 266 -9.32 -19.57 26.89
C PRO A 266 -10.19 -20.82 27.04
N ARG A 267 -9.58 -22.01 26.95
CA ARG A 267 -10.24 -23.29 27.27
C ARG A 267 -11.02 -23.24 28.58
N SER A 268 -10.60 -22.38 29.53
CA SER A 268 -11.32 -22.15 30.79
C SER A 268 -12.75 -21.64 30.60
N SER A 269 -13.04 -20.86 29.55
CA SER A 269 -14.41 -20.39 29.27
C SER A 269 -15.29 -21.48 28.64
N GLU A 270 -14.71 -22.45 27.92
CA GLU A 270 -15.44 -23.65 27.49
C GLU A 270 -15.67 -24.58 28.68
N ASP A 271 -14.66 -24.77 29.53
CA ASP A 271 -14.76 -25.60 30.75
C ASP A 271 -15.72 -25.00 31.81
N GLU A 272 -15.79 -23.67 31.95
CA GLU A 272 -16.69 -22.97 32.89
C GLU A 272 -18.15 -22.99 32.40
N VAL A 273 -18.37 -22.87 31.08
CA VAL A 273 -19.69 -23.04 30.46
C VAL A 273 -20.15 -24.50 30.55
N ASP A 274 -19.27 -25.47 30.33
CA ASP A 274 -19.58 -26.90 30.50
C ASP A 274 -19.88 -27.26 31.96
N LEU A 275 -19.14 -26.67 32.92
CA LEU A 275 -19.40 -26.88 34.35
C LEU A 275 -20.75 -26.27 34.78
N HIS A 276 -21.09 -25.08 34.28
CA HIS A 276 -22.40 -24.46 34.55
C HIS A 276 -23.54 -25.31 33.98
N ASN A 277 -23.40 -25.81 32.75
CA ASN A 277 -24.39 -26.69 32.12
C ASN A 277 -24.55 -28.03 32.87
N LEU A 278 -23.48 -28.58 33.44
CA LEU A 278 -23.52 -29.79 34.28
C LEU A 278 -24.25 -29.56 35.62
N ILE A 279 -24.08 -28.39 36.24
CA ILE A 279 -24.77 -28.03 37.48
C ILE A 279 -26.28 -27.87 37.22
N ASP A 280 -26.66 -27.16 36.15
CA ASP A 280 -28.06 -26.98 35.77
C ASP A 280 -28.73 -28.32 35.40
N SER A 281 -28.04 -29.20 34.65
CA SER A 281 -28.58 -30.52 34.31
C SER A 281 -28.82 -31.38 35.56
N ASN A 282 -27.95 -31.31 36.56
CA ASN A 282 -28.13 -32.00 37.83
C ASN A 282 -29.22 -31.39 38.71
N ALA A 283 -29.42 -30.07 38.67
CA ALA A 283 -30.52 -29.40 39.36
C ALA A 283 -31.88 -29.83 38.76
N THR A 284 -31.95 -29.99 37.44
CA THR A 284 -33.19 -30.38 36.75
C THR A 284 -33.56 -31.84 37.02
N ARG A 285 -32.58 -32.75 37.23
CA ARG A 285 -32.83 -34.15 37.61
C ARG A 285 -33.28 -34.36 39.06
N ARG A 286 -33.14 -33.36 39.93
CA ARG A 286 -33.48 -33.45 41.37
C ARG A 286 -34.84 -32.86 41.73
N ALA A 287 -35.56 -32.28 40.77
CA ALA A 287 -36.94 -31.85 41.00
C ALA A 287 -37.89 -33.07 40.85
N PRO A 288 -38.63 -33.48 41.90
CA PRO A 288 -39.61 -34.56 41.84
C PRO A 288 -40.88 -34.19 41.05
#